data_AF-A0A8T3NE42-F1
#
_entry.id   AF-A0A8T3NE42-F1
#
_cell.length_a   1.000
_cell.length_b   1.000
_cell.length_c   1.000
_cell.angle_alpha   90.00
_cell.angle_beta   90.00
_cell.angle_gamma   90.00
#
_symmetry.space_group_name_H-M   'P 1'
#
loop_
_entity.id
_entity.type
_entity.pdbx_description
1 polymer ?
#
loop_
_entity_poly.entity_id
_entity_poly.type
_entity_poly.pdbx_seq_one_letter_code
_entity_poly.pdbx_strand_id
1 'polypeptide(L)'
;MLTYTTLEGQVLDLSGLTDEERAFLDQCVVAYRGGLSWITLSNMVTGAENPLVLATGGWVTQAVMDHPLYQAVSDLEDRVGIAQGRIDPDPNDDVDRDPYRARGECGGRGGWSSGALGSLAEPRA
;
A
#
# COMPACT_ATOMS: atom_id res chain seq x y z
N MET A 1 -16.65 -4.02 -8.58
CA MET A 1 -15.66 -5.11 -8.49
C MET A 1 -14.44 -4.49 -7.85
N LEU A 2 -14.07 -4.92 -6.64
CA LEU A 2 -12.90 -4.38 -5.94
C LEU A 2 -11.71 -5.26 -6.35
N THR A 3 -10.90 -4.76 -7.27
CA THR A 3 -9.71 -5.46 -7.78
C THR A 3 -8.48 -4.64 -7.41
N TYR A 4 -7.44 -5.31 -6.94
CA TYR A 4 -6.17 -4.69 -6.56
C TYR A 4 -5.08 -5.16 -7.50
N THR A 5 -4.20 -4.26 -7.94
CA THR A 5 -3.07 -4.61 -8.80
C THR A 5 -1.76 -4.43 -8.06
N THR A 6 -0.99 -5.51 -7.89
CA THR A 6 0.31 -5.49 -7.21
C THR A 6 1.37 -4.76 -8.06
N LEU A 7 2.53 -4.47 -7.44
CA LEU A 7 3.73 -3.95 -8.09
C LEU A 7 4.18 -4.82 -9.26
N GLU A 8 4.10 -6.15 -9.11
CA GLU A 8 4.40 -7.13 -10.16
C GLU A 8 3.32 -7.20 -11.27
N GLY A 9 2.21 -6.49 -11.09
CA GLY A 9 1.10 -6.46 -12.02
C GLY A 9 0.12 -7.62 -11.89
N GLN A 10 0.17 -8.39 -10.80
CA GLN A 10 -0.83 -9.39 -10.47
C GLN A 10 -2.13 -8.70 -10.06
N VAL A 11 -3.26 -9.14 -10.62
CA VAL A 11 -4.59 -8.65 -10.26
C VAL A 11 -5.18 -9.58 -9.20
N LEU A 12 -5.38 -9.05 -7.99
CA LEU A 12 -6.04 -9.71 -6.89
C LEU A 12 -7.54 -9.39 -6.90
N ASP A 13 -8.35 -10.43 -6.75
CA ASP A 13 -9.79 -10.28 -6.53
C ASP A 13 -10.06 -10.12 -5.03
N LEU A 14 -10.59 -8.96 -4.64
CA LEU A 14 -10.93 -8.63 -3.26
C LEU A 14 -12.45 -8.73 -2.99
N SER A 15 -13.23 -9.27 -3.93
CA SER A 15 -14.68 -9.40 -3.76
C SER A 15 -15.04 -10.43 -2.67
N GLY A 16 -14.18 -11.42 -2.47
CA GLY A 16 -14.33 -12.47 -1.46
C GLY A 16 -14.03 -12.05 -0.02
N LEU A 17 -13.55 -10.83 0.22
CA LEU A 17 -13.20 -10.37 1.56
C LEU A 17 -14.44 -10.21 2.46
N THR A 18 -14.29 -10.52 3.75
CA THR A 18 -15.31 -10.20 4.77
C THR A 18 -15.36 -8.70 5.07
N ASP A 19 -16.37 -8.26 5.81
CA ASP A 19 -16.49 -6.84 6.16
C ASP A 19 -15.37 -6.40 7.12
N GLU A 20 -14.90 -7.28 8.03
CA GLU A 20 -13.75 -7.02 8.89
C GLU A 20 -12.45 -6.88 8.09
N GLU A 21 -12.25 -7.77 7.11
CA GLU A 21 -11.08 -7.76 6.22
C GLU A 21 -11.04 -6.49 5.35
N ARG A 22 -12.19 -6.08 4.81
CA ARG A 22 -12.32 -4.82 4.07
C ARG A 22 -12.03 -3.62 4.95
N ALA A 23 -12.55 -3.59 6.17
CA ALA A 23 -12.31 -2.49 7.10
C ALA A 23 -10.81 -2.38 7.45
N PHE A 24 -10.12 -3.50 7.63
CA PHE A 24 -8.68 -3.52 7.84
C PHE A 24 -7.91 -3.01 6.61
N LEU A 25 -8.27 -3.47 5.40
CA LEU A 25 -7.70 -2.97 4.16
C LEU A 25 -7.87 -1.45 4.02
N ASP A 26 -9.07 -0.93 4.28
CA ASP A 26 -9.34 0.51 4.24
C ASP A 26 -8.46 1.29 5.23
N GLN A 27 -8.22 0.76 6.43
CA GLN A 27 -7.29 1.37 7.39
C GLN A 27 -5.85 1.41 6.84
N CYS A 28 -5.36 0.31 6.25
CA CYS A 28 -4.05 0.27 5.60
C CYS A 28 -3.95 1.27 4.44
N VAL A 29 -5.00 1.42 3.64
CA VAL A 29 -5.05 2.38 2.53
C VAL A 29 -5.04 3.82 3.03
N VAL A 30 -5.80 4.11 4.08
CA VAL A 30 -5.79 5.43 4.73
C VAL A 30 -4.40 5.72 5.29
N ALA A 31 -3.74 4.73 5.91
CA ALA A 31 -2.39 4.88 6.42
C ALA A 31 -1.35 5.12 5.32
N TYR A 32 -1.44 4.37 4.22
CA TYR A 32 -0.65 4.55 3.00
C TYR A 32 -0.80 5.98 2.46
N ARG A 33 -2.04 6.44 2.26
CA ARG A 33 -2.34 7.79 1.76
C ARG A 33 -1.97 8.90 2.75
N GLY A 34 -2.02 8.61 4.03
CA GLY A 34 -1.63 9.52 5.11
C GLY A 34 -0.12 9.68 5.28
N GLY A 35 0.69 8.88 4.56
CA GLY A 35 2.14 8.93 4.66
C GLY A 35 2.67 8.35 5.97
N LEU A 36 2.01 7.32 6.52
CA LEU A 36 2.52 6.64 7.71
C LEU A 36 3.91 6.04 7.46
N SER A 37 4.68 5.87 8.54
CA SER A 37 6.02 5.26 8.45
C SER A 37 5.92 3.80 8.02
N TRP A 38 6.88 3.35 7.22
CA TRP A 38 6.98 1.94 6.79
C TRP A 38 6.94 0.97 7.98
N ILE A 39 7.67 1.29 9.06
CA ILE A 39 7.72 0.46 10.28
C ILE A 39 6.32 0.30 10.90
N THR A 40 5.54 1.38 10.95
CA THR A 40 4.18 1.32 11.50
C THR A 40 3.28 0.46 10.64
N LEU A 41 3.35 0.61 9.32
CA LEU A 41 2.55 -0.20 8.40
C LEU A 41 2.94 -1.68 8.49
N SER A 42 4.24 -1.97 8.52
CA SER A 42 4.80 -3.32 8.69
C SER A 42 4.31 -4.02 9.96
N ASN A 43 4.28 -3.28 11.08
CA ASN A 43 3.72 -3.78 12.34
C ASN A 43 2.23 -4.08 12.24
N MET A 44 1.45 -3.27 11.51
CA MET A 44 0.02 -3.55 11.29
C MET A 44 -0.18 -4.81 10.43
N VAL A 45 0.63 -4.98 9.38
CA VAL A 45 0.52 -6.10 8.43
C VAL A 45 0.89 -7.43 9.07
N THR A 46 1.99 -7.47 9.82
CA THR A 46 2.56 -8.69 10.42
C THR A 46 2.13 -8.91 11.88
N GLY A 47 1.52 -7.91 12.51
CA GLY A 47 1.12 -7.95 13.92
C GLY A 47 -0.30 -8.43 14.16
N ALA A 48 -0.72 -8.35 15.44
CA ALA A 48 -2.04 -8.77 15.90
C ALA A 48 -3.18 -7.85 15.43
N GLU A 49 -2.87 -6.73 14.79
CA GLU A 49 -3.84 -5.84 14.15
C GLU A 49 -4.43 -6.46 12.88
N ASN A 50 -3.69 -7.34 12.22
CA ASN A 50 -4.18 -8.08 11.07
C ASN A 50 -5.11 -9.21 11.54
N PRO A 51 -6.39 -9.21 11.14
CA PRO A 51 -7.36 -10.23 11.57
C PRO A 51 -6.93 -11.65 11.18
N LEU A 52 -6.21 -11.82 10.07
CA LEU A 52 -5.71 -13.12 9.62
C LEU A 52 -4.59 -13.65 10.52
N VAL A 53 -3.68 -12.76 10.93
CA VAL A 53 -2.58 -13.10 11.84
C VAL A 53 -3.10 -13.34 13.26
N LEU A 54 -4.10 -12.56 13.68
CA LEU A 54 -4.77 -12.77 14.95
C LEU A 54 -5.48 -14.14 14.99
N ALA A 55 -6.14 -14.53 13.90
CA ALA A 55 -6.83 -15.81 13.78
C ALA A 55 -5.88 -17.03 13.86
N THR A 56 -4.61 -16.87 13.47
CA THR A 56 -3.58 -17.91 13.59
C THR A 56 -2.79 -17.83 14.90
N GLY A 57 -3.18 -16.96 15.84
CA GLY A 57 -2.50 -16.80 17.13
C GLY A 57 -1.19 -16.04 17.04
N GLY A 58 -1.06 -15.12 16.08
CA GLY A 58 0.12 -14.27 15.92
C GLY A 58 1.14 -14.79 14.89
N TRP A 59 0.78 -15.79 14.09
CA TRP A 59 1.71 -16.44 13.15
C TRP A 59 1.34 -16.15 11.70
N VAL A 60 2.27 -15.59 10.94
CA VAL A 60 2.15 -15.53 9.48
C VAL A 60 2.38 -16.93 8.93
N THR A 61 1.28 -17.65 8.66
CA THR A 61 1.31 -19.00 8.07
C THR A 61 1.23 -18.92 6.54
N GLN A 62 1.52 -20.02 5.84
CA GLN A 62 1.35 -20.09 4.39
C GLN A 62 -0.07 -19.71 3.94
N ALA A 63 -1.10 -20.17 4.69
CA ALA A 63 -2.48 -19.83 4.38
C ALA A 63 -2.78 -18.32 4.52
N VAL A 64 -2.08 -17.64 5.44
CA VAL A 64 -2.16 -16.17 5.57
C VAL A 64 -1.46 -15.51 4.39
N MET A 65 -0.25 -15.97 4.02
CA MET A 65 0.50 -15.43 2.88
C MET A 65 -0.22 -15.60 1.54
N ASP A 66 -0.95 -16.70 1.37
CA ASP A 66 -1.72 -16.98 0.16
C ASP A 66 -3.06 -16.21 0.12
N HIS A 67 -3.44 -15.52 1.20
CA HIS A 67 -4.70 -14.80 1.26
C HIS A 67 -4.65 -13.48 0.48
N PRO A 68 -5.67 -13.15 -0.35
CA PRO A 68 -5.65 -11.94 -1.19
C PRO A 68 -5.57 -10.65 -0.36
N LEU A 69 -6.14 -10.61 0.85
CA LEU A 69 -5.96 -9.48 1.77
C LEU A 69 -4.49 -9.29 2.14
N TYR A 70 -3.82 -10.36 2.58
CA TYR A 70 -2.43 -10.28 3.04
C TYR A 70 -1.51 -9.84 1.90
N GLN A 71 -1.71 -10.39 0.70
CA GLN A 71 -0.98 -9.99 -0.50
C GLN A 71 -1.18 -8.51 -0.82
N ALA A 72 -2.41 -7.99 -0.73
CA ALA A 72 -2.69 -6.58 -0.98
C ALA A 72 -2.03 -5.65 0.05
N VAL A 73 -2.10 -5.98 1.35
CA VAL A 73 -1.51 -5.12 2.39
C VAL A 73 0.02 -5.22 2.44
N SER A 74 0.59 -6.38 2.13
CA SER A 74 2.04 -6.55 1.96
C SER A 74 2.55 -5.74 0.78
N ASP A 75 1.83 -5.74 -0.34
CA ASP A 75 2.19 -4.90 -1.50
C ASP A 75 2.10 -3.40 -1.18
N LEU A 76 1.13 -2.97 -0.37
CA LEU A 76 1.08 -1.60 0.16
C LEU A 76 2.28 -1.28 1.05
N GLU A 77 2.71 -2.22 1.91
CA GLU A 77 3.91 -2.09 2.73
C GLU A 77 5.16 -1.90 1.87
N ASP A 78 5.34 -2.74 0.86
CA ASP A 78 6.48 -2.68 -0.03
C ASP A 78 6.53 -1.35 -0.77
N ARG A 79 5.39 -0.87 -1.28
CA ARG A 79 5.26 0.46 -1.89
C ARG A 79 5.69 1.58 -0.96
N VAL A 80 5.29 1.55 0.31
CA VAL A 80 5.72 2.55 1.30
C VAL A 80 7.20 2.42 1.58
N GLY A 81 7.71 1.19 1.69
CA GLY A 81 9.13 0.92 1.91
C GLY A 81 9.99 1.46 0.79
N ILE A 82 9.61 1.21 -0.46
CA ILE A 82 10.27 1.72 -1.66
C ILE A 82 10.21 3.25 -1.70
N ALA A 83 9.02 3.84 -1.48
CA ALA A 83 8.86 5.30 -1.48
C ALA A 83 9.69 5.99 -0.38
N GLN A 84 9.94 5.32 0.75
CA GLN A 84 10.77 5.82 1.84
C GLN A 84 12.25 5.39 1.74
N GLY A 85 12.64 4.64 0.70
CA GLY A 85 14.00 4.13 0.52
C GLY A 85 14.43 3.09 1.56
N ARG A 86 13.48 2.37 2.14
CA ARG A 86 13.72 1.25 3.08
C ARG A 86 13.84 -0.10 2.37
N ILE A 87 13.19 -0.22 1.22
CA ILE A 87 13.18 -1.40 0.36
C ILE A 87 13.67 -0.96 -1.02
N ASP A 88 14.56 -1.72 -1.64
CA ASP A 88 14.92 -1.51 -3.04
C ASP A 88 13.85 -2.18 -3.92
N PRO A 89 13.32 -1.49 -4.94
CA PRO A 89 12.36 -2.09 -5.86
C PRO A 89 13.01 -3.20 -6.66
N ASP A 90 12.26 -4.27 -6.90
CA ASP A 90 12.70 -5.31 -7.83
C ASP A 90 12.69 -4.78 -9.27
N PRO A 91 13.51 -5.35 -10.18
CA PRO A 91 13.67 -4.83 -11.53
C PRO A 91 12.39 -4.87 -12.39
N ASN A 92 11.35 -5.59 -11.95
CA ASN A 92 10.06 -5.69 -12.64
C ASN A 92 8.94 -4.92 -11.92
N ASP A 93 9.22 -4.26 -10.79
CA ASP A 93 8.21 -3.56 -10.01
C ASP A 93 7.75 -2.27 -10.70
N ASP A 94 6.44 -2.14 -10.89
CA ASP A 94 5.80 -0.93 -11.38
C ASP A 94 5.43 -0.02 -10.21
N VAL A 95 6.44 0.66 -9.64
CA VAL A 95 6.31 1.51 -8.45
C VAL A 95 5.38 2.71 -8.66
N ASP A 96 5.25 3.18 -9.90
CA ASP A 96 4.39 4.31 -10.28
C ASP A 96 2.94 3.90 -10.54
N ARG A 97 2.64 2.60 -10.54
CA ARG A 97 1.28 2.09 -10.77
C ARG A 97 0.37 2.40 -9.59
N ASP A 98 -0.81 2.93 -9.87
CA ASP A 98 -1.88 3.01 -8.88
C ASP A 98 -2.52 1.61 -8.67
N PRO A 99 -2.52 1.07 -7.44
CA PRO A 99 -3.02 -0.27 -7.16
C PRO A 99 -4.54 -0.43 -7.31
N TYR A 100 -5.31 0.66 -7.33
CA TYR A 100 -6.77 0.65 -7.46
C TYR A 100 -7.27 1.06 -8.84
N ARG A 101 -6.38 1.43 -9.76
CA ARG A 101 -6.78 1.84 -11.10
C ARG A 101 -6.97 0.61 -11.99
N ALA A 102 -8.20 0.32 -12.36
CA ALA A 102 -8.51 -0.68 -13.39
C ALA A 102 -7.78 -0.30 -14.69
N ARG A 103 -7.25 -1.30 -15.41
CA ARG A 103 -6.61 -1.13 -16.72
C ARG A 103 -7.65 -0.63 -17.73
N GLY A 104 -7.86 0.68 -17.78
CA GLY A 104 -9.01 1.23 -18.48
C GLY A 104 -9.13 2.74 -18.52
N GLU A 105 -8.05 3.51 -18.37
CA GLU A 105 -8.08 4.94 -18.72
C GLU A 105 -6.73 5.42 -19.26
N CYS A 106 -6.56 5.36 -20.58
CA CYS A 106 -5.70 6.30 -21.27
C CYS A 106 -6.33 7.70 -21.09
N GLY A 107 -5.88 8.47 -20.10
CA GLY A 107 -6.42 9.81 -19.90
C GLY A 107 -5.87 10.55 -18.69
N GLY A 108 -5.06 11.57 -18.98
CA GLY A 108 -4.96 12.75 -18.10
C GLY A 108 -3.73 12.81 -17.21
N ARG A 109 -2.73 13.56 -17.68
CA ARG A 109 -1.69 14.24 -16.90
C ARG A 109 -2.10 14.54 -15.45
N GLY A 110 -1.51 13.83 -14.50
CA GLY A 110 -1.45 14.20 -13.09
C GLY A 110 0.01 14.30 -12.70
N GLY A 111 0.61 15.47 -12.92
CA GLY A 111 1.99 15.74 -12.53
C GLY A 111 2.14 15.68 -11.01
N TRP A 112 2.82 14.64 -10.56
CA TRP A 112 3.63 14.60 -9.36
C TRP A 112 4.74 15.66 -9.46
N SER A 113 4.35 16.93 -9.26
CA SER A 113 5.31 17.98 -8.99
C SER A 113 5.87 17.75 -7.60
N SER A 114 7.10 17.23 -7.55
CA SER A 114 8.00 17.45 -6.42
C SER A 114 7.95 18.92 -6.05
N GLY A 115 7.53 19.22 -4.82
CA GLY A 115 7.58 20.56 -4.25
C GLY A 115 9.03 21.02 -4.10
N ALA A 116 9.59 21.56 -5.17
CA ALA A 116 10.83 22.32 -5.16
C ALA A 116 10.52 23.79 -4.81
N LEU A 117 11.13 24.24 -3.71
CA LEU A 117 11.64 25.60 -3.47
C LEU A 117 10.61 26.75 -3.44
N GLY A 118 10.07 27.01 -2.25
CA GLY A 118 9.41 28.26 -1.88
C GLY A 118 10.30 29.10 -0.96
N SER A 119 11.04 30.02 -1.58
CA SER A 119 11.86 31.09 -0.98
C SER A 119 11.19 31.78 0.23
N LEU A 120 11.83 31.77 1.40
CA LEU A 120 11.49 32.66 2.51
C LEU A 120 12.23 33.99 2.31
N ALA A 121 11.47 34.98 1.87
CA ALA A 121 11.89 36.37 1.75
C ALA A 121 12.16 36.99 3.13
N GLU A 122 13.27 37.73 3.21
CA GLU A 122 13.63 38.61 4.32
C GLU A 122 12.63 39.78 4.46
N PRO A 123 12.19 40.14 5.67
CA PRO A 123 11.59 41.44 5.90
C PRO A 123 12.67 42.47 6.29
N ARG A 124 12.92 43.43 5.40
CA ARG A 124 13.54 44.71 5.77
C ARG A 124 12.51 45.58 6.48
N ALA A 125 12.85 46.06 7.67
CA ALA A 125 12.36 47.31 8.25
C ALA A 125 13.53 47.98 8.97
#